data_AF-A0A8J2AET9-F1
#
_entry.id   AF-A0A8J2AET9-F1
#
_cell.length_a   1.000
_cell.length_b   1.000
_cell.length_c   1.000
_cell.angle_alpha   90.00
_cell.angle_beta   90.00
_cell.angle_gamma   90.00
#
_symmetry.space_group_name_H-M   'P 1'
#
loop_
_entity.id
_entity.type
_entity.pdbx_description
1 polymer ?
#
loop_
_entity_poly.entity_id
_entity_poly.type
_entity_poly.pdbx_seq_one_letter_code
_entity_poly.pdbx_strand_id
1 'polypeptide(L)'
;MSGGMALASRVPFDCGSGGRCMQHGIDAVSSQLDLIEEALERGIPRRRLDLRSPDDHIGVSFHLATGICLAATVFFFFQVALVPRRWANSMIIAGLVTGIAWHHYMHMEDVWAASGKAPTVWRYMDWLITVPLQVVEFYTILCAANPNNDIEIKIALLLRLLMASLFMLGFGYAGEAEWIDRWVAFTLGVLCWIYIIYEISFGETAGIAGQLGVEDARRFLRHIQNRSKEQEDEENAIIKQALEEKQKQASSSGFSSIVASVTTAAKGNVNADTVAMQDMKKPEAQLAFELIRAILIFGWALYPIGYLSKGARTIGGECAQRMLQSSRFGQQSSVWSRYILRREL
;
A
#
# COMPACT_ATOMS: atom_id res chain seq x y z
N MET A 1 -0.26 74.32 11.05
CA MET A 1 -0.29 73.99 9.61
C MET A 1 0.15 72.54 9.52
N SER A 2 -0.77 71.58 9.55
CA SER A 2 -1.41 70.91 8.39
C SER A 2 -0.36 70.28 7.45
N GLY A 3 -0.39 69.01 7.05
CA GLY A 3 -1.33 67.89 7.21
C GLY A 3 -0.54 66.56 7.24
N GLY A 4 -1.11 65.37 7.34
CA GLY A 4 -2.45 64.90 7.00
C GLY A 4 -2.30 63.70 6.07
N MET A 5 -2.40 62.47 6.60
CA MET A 5 -2.81 61.30 5.80
C MET A 5 -3.42 60.25 6.73
N ALA A 6 -4.75 60.19 6.70
CA ALA A 6 -5.56 59.16 7.31
C ALA A 6 -5.68 57.97 6.36
N LEU A 7 -5.80 56.75 6.89
CA LEU A 7 -6.57 55.69 6.22
C LEU A 7 -7.01 54.60 7.21
N ALA A 8 -8.34 54.47 7.26
CA ALA A 8 -9.15 53.28 7.51
C ALA A 8 -9.12 52.62 8.90
N SER A 9 -10.05 53.09 9.73
CA SER A 9 -10.78 52.29 10.73
C SER A 9 -11.29 50.96 10.15
N ARG A 10 -10.88 49.82 10.71
CA ARG A 10 -11.57 48.54 10.55
C ARG A 10 -12.50 48.30 11.73
N VAL A 11 -13.77 48.07 11.39
CA VAL A 11 -14.89 47.66 12.25
C VAL A 11 -14.55 46.32 12.92
N PRO A 12 -14.90 46.08 14.20
CA PRO A 12 -14.75 44.76 14.78
C PRO A 12 -15.84 43.84 14.22
N PHE A 13 -15.43 42.80 13.49
CA PHE A 13 -16.30 41.68 13.13
C PHE A 13 -16.49 40.80 14.38
N ASP A 14 -17.72 40.73 14.86
CA ASP A 14 -18.14 39.82 15.92
C ASP A 14 -18.22 38.39 15.33
N CYS A 15 -17.19 37.58 15.59
CA CYS A 15 -17.18 36.17 15.22
C CYS A 15 -17.88 35.34 16.30
N GLY A 16 -19.07 34.83 15.96
CA GLY A 16 -19.78 33.81 16.73
C GLY A 16 -18.95 32.53 16.95
N SER A 17 -19.43 31.67 17.84
CA SER A 17 -18.72 30.51 18.42
C SER A 17 -17.96 29.59 17.44
N GLY A 18 -18.34 29.53 16.16
CA GLY A 18 -17.63 28.76 15.13
C GLY A 18 -16.32 29.39 14.63
N GLY A 19 -16.21 30.73 14.66
CA GLY A 19 -15.00 31.44 14.22
C GLY A 19 -13.83 31.29 15.19
N ARG A 20 -14.12 31.12 16.49
CA ARG A 20 -13.09 30.84 17.51
C ARG A 20 -12.45 29.46 17.33
N CYS A 21 -13.20 28.43 16.91
CA CYS A 21 -12.64 27.10 16.66
C CYS A 21 -11.74 27.07 15.41
N MET A 22 -12.11 27.75 14.33
CA MET A 22 -11.25 27.90 13.15
C MET A 22 -9.98 28.69 13.48
N GLN A 23 -10.10 29.78 14.24
CA GLN A 23 -8.94 30.57 14.64
C GLN A 23 -8.02 29.78 15.57
N HIS A 24 -8.55 29.04 16.56
CA HIS A 24 -7.75 28.14 17.40
C HIS A 24 -7.05 27.03 16.60
N GLY A 25 -7.69 26.49 15.56
CA GLY A 25 -7.07 25.49 14.67
C GLY A 25 -5.95 26.09 13.81
N ILE A 26 -6.13 27.30 13.29
CA ILE A 26 -5.10 28.04 12.55
C ILE A 26 -3.95 28.41 13.49
N ASP A 27 -4.24 28.84 14.70
CA ASP A 27 -3.23 29.21 15.71
C ASP A 27 -2.47 27.95 16.19
N ALA A 28 -3.12 26.79 16.26
CA ALA A 28 -2.47 25.52 16.59
C ALA A 28 -1.53 25.04 15.46
N VAL A 29 -1.95 25.19 14.19
CA VAL A 29 -1.12 24.88 13.02
C VAL A 29 0.04 25.86 12.89
N SER A 30 -0.20 27.17 13.08
CA SER A 30 0.84 28.21 13.09
C SER A 30 1.85 27.92 14.20
N SER A 31 1.39 27.61 15.41
CA SER A 31 2.29 27.25 16.51
C SER A 31 3.10 26.00 16.22
N GLN A 32 2.58 25.01 15.48
CA GLN A 32 3.36 23.85 15.05
C GLN A 32 4.39 24.22 13.98
N LEU A 33 4.04 25.09 13.04
CA LEU A 33 4.95 25.58 12.00
C LEU A 33 6.06 26.45 12.59
N ASP A 34 5.73 27.34 13.52
CA ASP A 34 6.70 28.19 14.23
C ASP A 34 7.67 27.34 15.05
N LEU A 35 7.20 26.24 15.67
CA LEU A 35 8.07 25.28 16.38
C LEU A 35 8.96 24.47 15.42
N ILE A 36 8.48 24.17 14.21
CA ILE A 36 9.27 23.49 13.17
C ILE A 36 10.33 24.44 12.60
N GLU A 37 9.97 25.70 12.36
CA GLU A 37 10.86 26.75 11.85
C GLU A 37 11.92 27.09 12.90
N GLU A 38 11.55 27.22 14.18
CA GLU A 38 12.48 27.42 15.29
C GLU A 38 13.37 26.19 15.54
N ALA A 39 12.89 24.97 15.26
CA ALA A 39 13.70 23.75 15.30
C ALA A 39 14.68 23.64 14.11
N LEU A 40 14.29 24.15 12.93
CA LEU A 40 15.12 24.23 11.73
C LEU A 40 16.21 25.32 11.87
N GLU A 41 15.85 26.51 12.35
CA GLU A 41 16.77 27.65 12.54
C GLU A 41 17.83 27.41 13.62
N ARG A 42 17.51 26.61 14.65
CA ARG A 42 18.47 26.21 15.69
C ARG A 42 19.50 25.19 15.22
N GLY A 43 19.47 24.79 13.93
CA GLY A 43 20.38 23.82 13.35
C GLY A 43 20.29 22.52 14.12
N ILE A 44 19.24 21.73 13.87
CA ILE A 44 18.94 20.45 14.55
C ILE A 44 20.25 19.71 14.85
N PRO A 45 20.77 19.71 16.10
CA PRO A 45 21.65 18.63 16.48
C PRO A 45 20.76 17.43 16.25
N ARG A 46 21.09 16.54 15.31
CA ARG A 46 20.37 15.27 15.14
C ARG A 46 20.34 14.67 16.52
N ARG A 47 19.24 14.88 17.26
CA ARG A 47 19.04 14.29 18.56
C ARG A 47 18.67 12.88 18.17
N ARG A 48 19.71 12.12 17.83
CA ARG A 48 19.74 10.68 17.68
C ARG A 48 18.76 10.21 18.72
N LEU A 49 17.72 9.47 18.30
CA LEU A 49 16.80 8.83 19.23
C LEU A 49 17.60 8.43 20.45
N ASP A 50 17.19 8.91 21.61
CA ASP A 50 17.71 8.33 22.83
C ASP A 50 17.01 6.96 22.97
N LEU A 51 17.42 6.00 22.14
CA LEU A 51 17.11 4.57 22.21
C LEU A 51 17.48 3.97 23.58
N ARG A 52 17.92 4.81 24.53
CA ARG A 52 18.37 4.47 25.88
C ARG A 52 17.24 4.44 26.92
N SER A 53 16.02 4.92 26.64
CA SER A 53 14.90 4.55 27.50
C SER A 53 14.38 3.18 27.04
N PRO A 54 14.51 2.11 27.84
CA PRO A 54 14.04 0.78 27.46
C PRO A 54 12.52 0.72 27.22
N ASP A 55 11.80 1.76 27.67
CA ASP A 55 10.34 1.83 27.70
C ASP A 55 9.73 2.60 26.50
N ASP A 56 10.52 3.25 25.62
CA ASP A 56 9.99 3.96 24.45
C ASP A 56 9.71 3.01 23.27
N HIS A 57 8.68 2.18 23.45
CA HIS A 57 8.24 1.24 22.41
C HIS A 57 7.75 1.94 21.13
N ILE A 58 7.28 3.19 21.22
CA ILE A 58 6.80 3.97 20.08
C ILE A 58 7.99 4.43 19.23
N GLY A 59 9.03 5.01 19.85
CA GLY A 59 10.27 5.36 19.16
C GLY A 59 10.95 4.16 18.51
N VAL A 60 11.02 3.02 19.21
CA VAL A 60 11.54 1.76 18.64
C VAL A 60 10.73 1.30 17.43
N SER A 61 9.40 1.40 17.48
CA SER A 61 8.54 1.04 16.34
C SER A 61 8.72 1.95 15.13
N PHE A 62 8.94 3.26 15.34
CA PHE A 62 9.28 4.18 14.25
C PHE A 62 10.60 3.78 13.59
N HIS A 63 11.64 3.53 14.39
CA HIS A 63 12.95 3.12 13.90
C HIS A 63 12.90 1.80 13.10
N LEU A 64 12.14 0.81 13.62
CA LEU A 64 11.93 -0.46 12.93
C LEU A 64 11.22 -0.25 11.58
N ALA A 65 10.17 0.58 11.56
CA ALA A 65 9.44 0.88 10.33
C ALA A 65 10.33 1.61 9.30
N THR A 66 11.13 2.59 9.75
CA THR A 66 12.13 3.27 8.91
C THR A 66 13.07 2.27 8.23
N GLY A 67 13.61 1.30 8.99
CA GLY A 67 14.49 0.26 8.47
C GLY A 67 13.82 -0.69 7.47
N ILE A 68 12.60 -1.15 7.77
CA ILE A 68 11.82 -2.03 6.88
C ILE A 68 11.48 -1.32 5.56
N CYS A 69 11.04 -0.06 5.62
CA CYS A 69 10.71 0.71 4.43
C CYS A 69 11.93 0.88 3.51
N LEU A 70 13.10 1.25 4.06
CA LEU A 70 14.33 1.37 3.27
C LEU A 70 14.74 0.04 2.62
N ALA A 71 14.72 -1.05 3.40
CA ALA A 71 15.05 -2.38 2.88
C ALA A 71 14.10 -2.81 1.76
N ALA A 72 12.79 -2.56 1.93
CA ALA A 72 11.78 -2.86 0.93
C ALA A 72 11.96 -2.01 -0.35
N THR A 73 12.31 -0.72 -0.22
CA THR A 73 12.60 0.16 -1.35
C THR A 73 13.72 -0.39 -2.21
N VAL A 74 14.85 -0.73 -1.58
CA VAL A 74 15.98 -1.33 -2.29
C VAL A 74 15.55 -2.64 -2.94
N PHE A 75 14.89 -3.53 -2.19
CA PHE A 75 14.41 -4.80 -2.72
C PHE A 75 13.55 -4.62 -3.97
N PHE A 76 12.51 -3.78 -3.92
CA PHE A 76 11.59 -3.61 -5.05
C PHE A 76 12.29 -3.05 -6.29
N PHE A 77 13.17 -2.06 -6.15
CA PHE A 77 13.91 -1.51 -7.29
C PHE A 77 14.87 -2.52 -7.93
N PHE A 78 15.53 -3.37 -7.14
CA PHE A 78 16.38 -4.44 -7.68
C PHE A 78 15.55 -5.55 -8.35
N GLN A 79 14.36 -5.86 -7.81
CA GLN A 79 13.47 -6.87 -8.38
C GLN A 79 12.90 -6.48 -9.76
N VAL A 80 12.87 -5.19 -10.12
CA VAL A 80 12.41 -4.72 -11.45
C VAL A 80 13.12 -5.44 -12.59
N ALA A 81 14.42 -5.72 -12.44
CA ALA A 81 15.22 -6.41 -13.47
C ALA A 81 14.97 -7.92 -13.54
N LEU A 82 14.40 -8.51 -12.48
CA LEU A 82 14.22 -9.96 -12.33
C LEU A 82 12.79 -10.41 -12.65
N VAL A 83 11.81 -9.51 -12.57
CA VAL A 83 10.41 -9.81 -12.91
C VAL A 83 10.14 -9.64 -14.40
N PRO A 84 9.14 -10.36 -14.97
CA PRO A 84 8.71 -10.12 -16.35
C PRO A 84 8.33 -8.65 -16.57
N ARG A 85 8.71 -8.09 -17.74
CA ARG A 85 8.52 -6.64 -18.03
C ARG A 85 7.11 -6.11 -17.83
N ARG A 86 6.09 -6.96 -18.00
CA ARG A 86 4.68 -6.60 -17.74
C ARG A 86 4.42 -6.16 -16.29
N TRP A 87 5.20 -6.66 -15.33
CA TRP A 87 5.07 -6.36 -13.90
C TRP A 87 6.03 -5.26 -13.41
N ALA A 88 6.95 -4.80 -14.27
CA ALA A 88 7.99 -3.84 -13.89
C ALA A 88 7.43 -2.54 -13.31
N ASN A 89 6.34 -2.02 -13.89
CA ASN A 89 5.70 -0.80 -13.41
C ASN A 89 5.14 -0.94 -12.00
N SER A 90 4.57 -2.11 -11.65
CA SER A 90 4.08 -2.38 -10.29
C SER A 90 5.23 -2.41 -9.28
N MET A 91 6.36 -3.04 -9.63
CA MET A 91 7.55 -3.05 -8.76
C MET A 91 8.13 -1.64 -8.55
N ILE A 92 8.16 -0.81 -9.58
CA ILE A 92 8.61 0.59 -9.47
C ILE A 92 7.69 1.38 -8.53
N ILE A 93 6.37 1.25 -8.67
CA ILE A 93 5.42 1.95 -7.81
C ILE A 93 5.55 1.48 -6.35
N ALA A 94 5.70 0.17 -6.09
CA ALA A 94 5.94 -0.36 -4.74
C ALA A 94 7.24 0.18 -4.13
N GLY A 95 8.31 0.30 -4.94
CA GLY A 95 9.57 0.95 -4.55
C GLY A 95 9.38 2.42 -4.20
N LEU A 96 8.59 3.17 -4.98
CA LEU A 96 8.26 4.57 -4.70
C LEU A 96 7.46 4.72 -3.40
N VAL A 97 6.42 3.92 -3.19
CA VAL A 97 5.59 3.94 -1.97
C VAL A 97 6.46 3.72 -0.73
N THR A 98 7.29 2.68 -0.75
CA THR A 98 8.17 2.38 0.39
C THR A 98 9.27 3.42 0.59
N GLY A 99 9.79 4.02 -0.49
CA GLY A 99 10.83 5.03 -0.41
C GLY A 99 10.33 6.37 0.13
N ILE A 100 9.12 6.77 -0.30
CA ILE A 100 8.43 7.93 0.24
C ILE A 100 8.10 7.71 1.71
N ALA A 101 7.57 6.53 2.07
CA ALA A 101 7.30 6.18 3.45
C ALA A 101 8.58 6.24 4.29
N TRP A 102 9.68 5.63 3.85
CA TRP A 102 10.97 5.71 4.55
C TRP A 102 11.37 7.15 4.86
N HIS A 103 11.27 8.06 3.87
CA HIS A 103 11.58 9.46 4.08
C HIS A 103 10.71 10.12 5.15
N HIS A 104 9.39 9.92 5.09
CA HIS A 104 8.46 10.49 6.05
C HIS A 104 8.62 9.87 7.44
N TYR A 105 8.93 8.57 7.54
CA TYR A 105 9.16 7.87 8.80
C TYR A 105 10.37 8.41 9.56
N MET A 106 11.46 8.79 8.86
CA MET A 106 12.60 9.49 9.51
C MET A 106 12.16 10.79 10.18
N HIS A 107 11.33 11.60 9.52
CA HIS A 107 10.83 12.85 10.10
C HIS A 107 9.83 12.61 11.24
N MET A 108 8.94 11.63 11.09
CA MET A 108 7.98 11.26 12.15
C MET A 108 8.68 10.76 13.42
N GLU A 109 9.75 9.99 13.24
CA GLU A 109 10.65 9.52 14.27
C GLU A 109 11.31 10.70 15.01
N ASP A 110 11.85 11.67 14.27
CA ASP A 110 12.46 12.88 14.85
C ASP A 110 11.43 13.75 15.60
N VAL A 111 10.22 13.95 15.06
CA VAL A 111 9.14 14.67 15.74
C VAL A 111 8.74 13.97 17.04
N TRP A 112 8.61 12.64 17.03
CA TRP A 112 8.32 11.87 18.23
C TRP A 112 9.43 12.03 19.28
N ALA A 113 10.69 11.85 18.88
CA ALA A 113 11.84 11.96 19.76
C ALA A 113 12.02 13.36 20.37
N ALA A 114 11.68 14.41 19.61
CA ALA A 114 11.80 15.79 20.06
C ALA A 114 10.64 16.25 20.95
N SER A 115 9.41 15.82 20.65
CA SER A 115 8.20 16.40 21.24
C SER A 115 7.35 15.45 22.08
N GLY A 116 7.52 14.13 21.90
CA GLY A 116 6.63 13.10 22.48
C GLY A 116 5.19 13.15 21.96
N LYS A 117 4.91 13.96 20.91
CA LYS A 117 3.57 14.11 20.31
C LYS A 117 3.43 13.26 19.06
N ALA A 118 2.20 12.86 18.76
CA ALA A 118 1.90 12.15 17.52
C ALA A 118 2.16 13.06 16.30
N PRO A 119 2.94 12.60 15.30
CA PRO A 119 3.29 13.41 14.13
C PRO A 119 2.18 13.37 13.07
N THR A 120 0.99 13.88 13.42
CA THR A 120 -0.22 13.76 12.58
C THR A 120 -0.04 14.40 11.20
N VAL A 121 0.54 15.60 11.10
CA VAL A 121 0.71 16.29 9.81
C VAL A 121 1.60 15.47 8.85
N TRP A 122 2.76 15.02 9.34
CA TRP A 122 3.68 14.18 8.54
C TRP A 122 3.03 12.86 8.11
N ARG A 123 2.20 12.26 8.98
CA ARG A 123 1.48 11.03 8.66
C ARG A 123 0.47 11.21 7.53
N TYR A 124 -0.32 12.28 7.58
CA TYR A 124 -1.31 12.55 6.54
C TYR A 124 -0.69 13.06 5.24
N MET A 125 0.46 13.75 5.29
CA MET A 125 1.24 14.08 4.10
C MET A 125 1.76 12.83 3.40
N ASP A 126 2.31 11.88 4.16
CA ASP A 126 2.73 10.56 3.66
C ASP A 126 1.57 9.82 2.99
N TRP A 127 0.42 9.71 3.68
CA TRP A 127 -0.76 9.02 3.14
C TRP A 127 -1.37 9.71 1.91
N LEU A 128 -1.36 11.05 1.88
CA LEU A 128 -1.87 11.80 0.73
C LEU A 128 -1.09 11.50 -0.56
N ILE A 129 0.16 11.06 -0.45
CA ILE A 129 1.00 10.68 -1.59
C ILE A 129 0.94 9.16 -1.84
N THR A 130 1.14 8.38 -0.78
CA THR A 130 1.28 6.91 -0.87
C THR A 130 -0.04 6.20 -1.18
N VAL A 131 -1.18 6.67 -0.65
CA VAL A 131 -2.47 6.03 -0.93
C VAL A 131 -2.88 6.18 -2.40
N PRO A 132 -2.81 7.38 -3.03
CA PRO A 132 -3.00 7.49 -4.48
C PRO A 132 -2.07 6.59 -5.29
N LEU A 133 -0.78 6.49 -4.91
CA LEU A 133 0.16 5.60 -5.57
C LEU A 133 -0.26 4.13 -5.44
N GLN A 134 -0.75 3.69 -4.29
CA GLN A 134 -1.28 2.33 -4.10
C GLN A 134 -2.54 2.07 -4.94
N VAL A 135 -3.40 3.08 -5.14
CA VAL A 135 -4.56 2.96 -6.04
C VAL A 135 -4.11 2.86 -7.50
N VAL A 136 -3.07 3.61 -7.91
CA VAL A 136 -2.45 3.48 -9.24
C VAL A 136 -1.74 2.13 -9.40
N GLU A 137 -1.12 1.62 -8.34
CA GLU A 137 -0.51 0.29 -8.31
C GLU A 137 -1.56 -0.79 -8.60
N PHE A 138 -2.72 -0.72 -7.93
CA PHE A 138 -3.84 -1.60 -8.19
C PHE A 138 -4.26 -1.60 -9.67
N TYR A 139 -4.41 -0.41 -10.26
CA TYR A 139 -4.74 -0.28 -11.67
C TYR A 139 -3.66 -0.89 -12.57
N THR A 140 -2.39 -0.66 -12.24
CA THR A 140 -1.24 -1.19 -12.99
C THR A 140 -1.18 -2.72 -12.93
N ILE A 141 -1.54 -3.32 -11.78
CA ILE A 141 -1.64 -4.77 -11.61
C ILE A 141 -2.74 -5.35 -12.52
N LEU A 142 -3.90 -4.68 -12.59
CA LEU A 142 -4.99 -5.12 -13.49
C LEU A 142 -4.55 -5.05 -14.96
N CYS A 143 -3.84 -3.99 -15.36
CA CYS A 143 -3.28 -3.88 -16.71
C CYS A 143 -2.22 -4.95 -16.98
N ALA A 144 -1.33 -5.22 -16.04
CA ALA A 144 -0.29 -6.24 -16.16
C ALA A 144 -0.85 -7.66 -16.27
N ALA A 145 -1.98 -7.92 -15.59
CA ALA A 145 -2.74 -9.16 -15.69
C ALA A 145 -3.46 -9.33 -17.03
N ASN A 146 -3.64 -8.25 -17.81
CA ASN A 146 -4.31 -8.23 -19.10
C ASN A 146 -3.34 -7.92 -20.26
N PRO A 147 -2.36 -8.79 -20.56
CA PRO A 147 -1.27 -8.47 -21.48
C PRO A 147 -1.71 -8.23 -22.94
N ASN A 148 -2.87 -8.77 -23.33
CA ASN A 148 -3.40 -8.63 -24.69
C ASN A 148 -4.33 -7.41 -24.84
N ASN A 149 -4.65 -6.72 -23.74
CA ASN A 149 -5.66 -5.66 -23.69
C ASN A 149 -7.05 -6.10 -24.19
N ASP A 150 -7.39 -7.39 -24.03
CA ASP A 150 -8.67 -7.96 -24.48
C ASP A 150 -9.86 -7.44 -23.64
N ILE A 151 -9.57 -7.04 -22.40
CA ILE A 151 -10.55 -6.49 -21.43
C ILE A 151 -10.31 -4.99 -21.24
N GLU A 152 -11.33 -4.17 -21.42
CA GLU A 152 -11.22 -2.72 -21.23
C GLU A 152 -11.25 -2.36 -19.74
N ILE A 153 -10.15 -1.79 -19.22
CA ILE A 153 -10.05 -1.33 -17.84
C ILE A 153 -10.27 0.19 -17.81
N LYS A 154 -11.47 0.59 -17.41
CA LYS A 154 -11.90 2.00 -17.42
C LYS A 154 -11.08 2.85 -16.45
N ILE A 155 -10.57 3.99 -16.92
CA ILE A 155 -9.92 5.02 -16.08
C ILE A 155 -10.91 5.61 -15.06
N ALA A 156 -12.20 5.64 -15.37
CA ALA A 156 -13.24 6.11 -14.45
C ALA A 156 -13.28 5.33 -13.13
N LEU A 157 -12.93 4.05 -13.13
CA LEU A 157 -12.79 3.24 -11.91
C LEU A 157 -11.65 3.79 -11.04
N LEU A 158 -10.47 4.02 -11.64
CA LEU A 158 -9.31 4.59 -10.94
C LEU A 158 -9.66 5.92 -10.28
N LEU A 159 -10.34 6.82 -11.01
CA LEU A 159 -10.72 8.13 -10.49
C LEU A 159 -11.74 8.04 -9.35
N ARG A 160 -12.71 7.12 -9.42
CA ARG A 160 -13.67 6.89 -8.33
C ARG A 160 -12.98 6.40 -7.06
N LEU A 161 -12.06 5.44 -7.17
CA LEU A 161 -11.27 4.92 -6.05
C LEU A 161 -10.33 6.00 -5.48
N LEU A 162 -9.70 6.79 -6.35
CA LEU A 162 -8.83 7.89 -5.95
C LEU A 162 -9.62 8.94 -5.15
N MET A 163 -10.74 9.43 -5.69
CA MET A 163 -11.58 10.41 -5.00
C MET A 163 -12.10 9.88 -3.67
N ALA A 164 -12.57 8.63 -3.62
CA ALA A 164 -13.01 8.01 -2.38
C ALA A 164 -11.87 7.94 -1.34
N SER A 165 -10.65 7.62 -1.76
CA SER A 165 -9.49 7.57 -0.87
C SER A 165 -9.08 8.96 -0.35
N LEU A 166 -9.19 10.00 -1.17
CA LEU A 166 -8.94 11.38 -0.77
C LEU A 166 -9.97 11.87 0.26
N PHE A 167 -11.26 11.59 0.05
CA PHE A 167 -12.29 11.91 1.04
C PHE A 167 -12.11 11.13 2.34
N MET A 168 -11.78 9.84 2.25
CA MET A 168 -11.47 9.01 3.42
C MET A 168 -10.35 9.62 4.27
N LEU A 169 -9.24 10.02 3.64
CA LEU A 169 -8.12 10.66 4.32
C LEU A 169 -8.48 12.06 4.82
N GLY A 170 -9.21 12.84 4.03
CA GLY A 170 -9.65 14.19 4.39
C GLY A 170 -10.53 14.21 5.63
N PHE A 171 -11.50 13.29 5.73
CA PHE A 171 -12.32 13.16 6.94
C PHE A 171 -11.50 12.68 8.14
N GLY A 172 -10.60 11.71 7.95
CA GLY A 172 -9.70 11.27 9.01
C GLY A 172 -8.86 12.43 9.56
N TYR A 173 -8.25 13.23 8.67
CA TYR A 173 -7.44 14.37 9.06
C TYR A 173 -8.28 15.44 9.79
N ALA A 174 -9.46 15.77 9.26
CA ALA A 174 -10.35 16.76 9.86
C ALA A 174 -10.80 16.35 11.28
N GLY A 175 -10.94 15.06 11.56
CA GLY A 175 -11.23 14.55 12.89
C GLY A 175 -10.01 14.55 13.84
N GLU A 176 -8.81 14.27 13.34
CA GLU A 176 -7.57 14.37 14.15
C GLU A 176 -7.12 15.81 14.39
N ALA A 177 -7.47 16.73 13.48
CA ALA A 177 -7.21 18.17 13.59
C ALA A 177 -8.32 18.92 14.35
N GLU A 178 -9.34 18.21 14.85
CA GLU A 178 -10.46 18.75 15.63
C GLU A 178 -11.30 19.81 14.87
N TRP A 179 -11.33 19.75 13.54
CA TRP A 179 -12.14 20.63 12.70
C TRP A 179 -13.61 20.24 12.70
N ILE A 180 -13.88 18.95 12.89
CA ILE A 180 -15.20 18.36 13.04
C ILE A 180 -15.18 17.33 14.17
N ASP A 181 -16.36 16.95 14.67
CA ASP A 181 -16.48 15.92 15.70
C ASP A 181 -15.79 14.62 15.26
N ARG A 182 -15.03 14.01 16.18
CA ARG A 182 -14.20 12.83 15.91
C ARG A 182 -15.02 11.63 15.43
N TRP A 183 -16.22 11.42 15.97
CA TRP A 183 -17.10 10.30 15.61
C TRP A 183 -17.78 10.54 14.27
N VAL A 184 -18.16 11.78 13.98
CA VAL A 184 -18.67 12.18 12.66
C VAL A 184 -17.58 11.97 11.60
N ALA A 185 -16.37 12.49 11.83
CA ALA A 185 -15.21 12.28 10.96
C ALA A 185 -14.93 10.80 10.71
N PHE A 186 -14.89 10.01 11.79
CA PHE A 186 -14.68 8.57 11.73
C PHE A 186 -15.72 7.88 10.86
N THR A 187 -17.00 8.18 11.08
CA THR A 187 -18.11 7.58 10.34
C THR A 187 -18.01 7.88 8.85
N LEU A 188 -17.76 9.15 8.50
CA LEU A 188 -17.60 9.56 7.11
C LEU A 188 -16.39 8.88 6.45
N GLY A 189 -15.25 8.81 7.16
CA GLY A 189 -14.07 8.10 6.69
C GLY A 189 -14.32 6.61 6.44
N VAL A 190 -14.98 5.93 7.40
CA VAL A 190 -15.33 4.50 7.26
C VAL A 190 -16.33 4.27 6.13
N LEU A 191 -17.30 5.16 5.91
CA LEU A 191 -18.22 5.05 4.77
C LEU A 191 -17.48 5.14 3.43
N CYS A 192 -16.52 6.07 3.29
CA CYS A 192 -15.66 6.15 2.10
C CYS A 192 -14.82 4.86 1.91
N TRP A 193 -14.30 4.30 2.99
CA TRP A 193 -13.53 3.04 2.93
C TRP A 193 -14.41 1.84 2.55
N ILE A 194 -15.62 1.72 3.12
CA ILE A 194 -16.59 0.69 2.75
C ILE A 194 -16.97 0.82 1.27
N TYR A 195 -17.12 2.04 0.76
CA TYR A 195 -17.36 2.28 -0.67
C TYR A 195 -16.21 1.74 -1.54
N ILE A 196 -14.95 1.96 -1.15
CA ILE A 196 -13.78 1.38 -1.85
C ILE A 196 -13.85 -0.16 -1.84
N ILE A 197 -14.14 -0.78 -0.70
CA ILE A 197 -14.26 -2.24 -0.58
C ILE A 197 -15.40 -2.77 -1.47
N TYR A 198 -16.54 -2.08 -1.48
CA TYR A 198 -17.70 -2.44 -2.29
C TYR A 198 -17.36 -2.40 -3.78
N GLU A 199 -16.78 -1.31 -4.25
CA GLU A 199 -16.40 -1.15 -5.67
C GLU A 199 -15.40 -2.23 -6.08
N ILE A 200 -14.46 -2.59 -5.19
CA ILE A 200 -13.45 -3.59 -5.50
C ILE A 200 -14.01 -5.03 -5.46
N SER A 201 -14.87 -5.34 -4.48
CA SER A 201 -15.37 -6.71 -4.25
C SER A 201 -16.59 -7.07 -5.10
N PHE A 202 -17.44 -6.10 -5.42
CA PHE A 202 -18.72 -6.32 -6.10
C PHE A 202 -18.92 -5.41 -7.32
N GLY A 203 -18.03 -4.43 -7.54
CA GLY A 203 -18.08 -3.54 -8.70
C GLY A 203 -17.37 -4.10 -9.92
N GLU A 204 -16.98 -3.19 -10.82
CA GLU A 204 -16.43 -3.52 -12.15
C GLU A 204 -15.16 -4.38 -12.08
N THR A 205 -14.35 -4.23 -11.03
CA THR A 205 -13.10 -4.98 -10.83
C THR A 205 -13.32 -6.46 -10.58
N ALA A 206 -14.39 -6.85 -9.90
CA ALA A 206 -14.72 -8.25 -9.66
C ALA A 206 -15.11 -8.95 -10.97
N GLY A 207 -15.84 -8.24 -11.84
CA GLY A 207 -16.16 -8.71 -13.20
C GLY A 207 -14.90 -8.89 -14.04
N ILE A 208 -13.99 -7.91 -14.03
CA ILE A 208 -12.70 -7.96 -14.74
C ILE A 208 -11.85 -9.14 -14.25
N ALA A 209 -11.75 -9.35 -12.94
CA ALA A 209 -11.00 -10.47 -12.37
C ALA A 209 -11.56 -11.84 -12.79
N GLY A 210 -12.90 -11.96 -12.88
CA GLY A 210 -13.55 -13.16 -13.39
C GLY A 210 -13.21 -13.44 -14.86
N GLN A 211 -13.27 -12.42 -15.71
CA GLN A 211 -12.93 -12.54 -17.13
C GLN A 211 -11.45 -12.92 -17.36
N LEU A 212 -10.54 -12.29 -16.60
CA LEU A 212 -9.11 -12.62 -16.64
C LEU A 212 -8.85 -14.08 -16.28
N GLY A 213 -9.51 -14.61 -15.25
CA GLY A 213 -9.38 -16.01 -14.87
C GLY A 213 -9.85 -16.99 -15.95
N VAL A 214 -10.94 -16.67 -16.64
CA VAL A 214 -11.43 -17.51 -17.76
C VAL A 214 -10.44 -17.48 -18.94
N GLU A 215 -9.88 -16.32 -19.25
CA GLU A 215 -8.92 -16.21 -20.36
C GLU A 215 -7.58 -16.90 -20.06
N ASP A 216 -7.10 -16.82 -18.82
CA ASP A 216 -5.92 -17.59 -18.38
C ASP A 216 -6.17 -19.10 -18.47
N ALA A 217 -7.36 -19.57 -18.07
CA ALA A 217 -7.74 -20.98 -18.24
C ALA A 217 -7.80 -21.39 -19.73
N ARG A 218 -8.37 -20.54 -20.60
CA ARG A 218 -8.37 -20.79 -22.06
C ARG A 218 -6.96 -20.82 -22.65
N ARG A 219 -6.07 -19.94 -22.20
CA ARG A 219 -4.66 -19.91 -22.64
C ARG A 219 -3.94 -21.19 -22.23
N PHE A 220 -4.19 -21.66 -21.01
CA PHE A 220 -3.65 -22.93 -20.52
C PHE A 220 -4.15 -24.11 -21.36
N LEU A 221 -5.46 -24.19 -21.64
CA LEU A 221 -6.02 -25.23 -22.50
C LEU A 221 -5.44 -25.20 -23.92
N ARG A 222 -5.25 -24.01 -24.51
CA ARG A 222 -4.59 -23.85 -25.81
C ARG A 222 -3.14 -24.36 -25.78
N HIS A 223 -2.41 -24.13 -24.69
CA HIS A 223 -1.04 -24.62 -24.55
C HIS A 223 -0.99 -26.15 -24.51
N ILE A 224 -1.90 -26.79 -23.77
CA ILE A 224 -2.02 -28.27 -23.76
C ILE A 224 -2.35 -28.80 -25.15
N GLN A 225 -3.34 -28.20 -25.82
CA GLN A 225 -3.75 -28.61 -27.17
C GLN A 225 -2.63 -28.45 -28.21
N ASN A 226 -1.80 -27.42 -28.09
CA ASN A 226 -0.67 -27.24 -28.98
C ASN A 226 0.44 -28.26 -28.68
N ARG A 227 0.71 -28.55 -27.41
CA ARG A 227 1.66 -29.60 -27.03
C ARG A 227 1.23 -30.98 -27.51
N SER A 228 -0.07 -31.31 -27.40
CA SER A 228 -0.58 -32.59 -27.89
C SER A 228 -0.43 -32.70 -29.41
N LYS A 229 -0.67 -31.60 -30.14
CA LYS A 229 -0.44 -31.55 -31.59
C LYS A 229 1.03 -31.66 -31.97
N GLU A 230 1.92 -30.95 -31.27
CA GLU A 230 3.37 -31.05 -31.49
C GLU A 230 3.86 -32.49 -31.30
N GLN A 231 3.35 -33.17 -30.27
CA GLN A 231 3.68 -34.57 -30.01
C GLN A 231 3.12 -35.51 -31.10
N GLU A 232 1.89 -35.28 -31.57
CA GLU A 232 1.30 -36.04 -32.68
C GLU A 232 2.05 -35.80 -34.00
N ASP A 233 2.46 -34.56 -34.28
CA ASP A 233 3.23 -34.20 -35.48
C ASP A 233 4.63 -34.81 -35.46
N GLU A 234 5.29 -34.85 -34.30
CA GLU A 234 6.59 -35.50 -34.11
C GLU A 234 6.50 -37.02 -34.31
N GLU A 235 5.47 -37.65 -33.75
CA GLU A 235 5.21 -39.07 -33.94
C GLU A 235 4.94 -39.42 -35.41
N ASN A 236 4.11 -38.62 -36.08
CA ASN A 236 3.82 -38.76 -37.51
C ASN A 236 5.08 -38.59 -38.37
N ALA A 237 5.99 -37.68 -37.99
CA ALA A 237 7.27 -37.48 -38.69
C ALA A 237 8.20 -38.70 -38.56
N ILE A 238 8.29 -39.31 -37.37
CA ILE A 238 9.09 -40.53 -37.14
C ILE A 238 8.52 -41.71 -37.94
N ILE A 239 7.21 -41.90 -37.92
CA ILE A 239 6.54 -42.96 -38.69
C ILE A 239 6.83 -42.79 -40.18
N LYS A 240 6.75 -41.54 -40.68
CA LYS A 240 7.04 -41.24 -42.08
C LYS A 240 8.50 -41.53 -42.45
N GLN A 241 9.46 -41.14 -41.61
CA GLN A 241 10.88 -41.46 -41.82
C GLN A 241 11.12 -42.98 -41.82
N ALA A 242 10.55 -43.71 -40.86
CA ALA A 242 10.65 -45.16 -40.80
C ALA A 242 10.04 -45.84 -42.04
N LEU A 243 8.89 -45.35 -42.53
CA LEU A 243 8.28 -45.83 -43.77
C LEU A 243 9.15 -45.55 -45.00
N GLU A 244 9.77 -44.38 -45.10
CA GLU A 244 10.67 -44.02 -46.21
C GLU A 244 11.96 -44.85 -46.21
N GLU A 245 12.57 -45.09 -45.04
CA GLU A 245 13.71 -46.00 -44.90
C GLU A 245 13.34 -47.44 -45.24
N LYS A 246 12.17 -47.90 -44.78
CA LYS A 246 11.67 -49.24 -45.09
C LYS A 246 11.28 -49.37 -46.57
N GLN A 247 10.77 -48.33 -47.23
CA GLN A 247 10.53 -48.31 -48.68
C GLN A 247 11.83 -48.47 -49.47
N LYS A 248 12.91 -47.80 -49.03
CA LYS A 248 14.25 -47.98 -49.62
C LYS A 248 14.78 -49.41 -49.43
N GLN A 249 14.42 -50.08 -48.33
CA GLN A 249 14.75 -51.49 -48.06
C GLN A 249 13.79 -52.49 -48.75
N ALA A 250 12.56 -52.10 -49.06
CA ALA A 250 11.49 -52.95 -49.61
C ALA A 250 11.53 -53.10 -51.14
N SER A 251 12.74 -53.11 -51.72
CA SER A 251 12.98 -53.76 -53.02
C SER A 251 12.93 -55.30 -52.93
N SER A 252 12.65 -55.88 -51.75
CA SER A 252 12.27 -57.29 -51.61
C SER A 252 11.28 -57.52 -50.45
N SER A 253 10.02 -57.83 -50.81
CA SER A 253 8.94 -58.46 -50.00
C SER A 253 8.12 -57.64 -48.97
N GLY A 254 6.78 -57.68 -49.15
CA GLY A 254 5.77 -57.84 -48.08
C GLY A 254 5.26 -56.61 -47.30
N PHE A 255 4.38 -55.79 -47.87
CA PHE A 255 3.90 -54.51 -47.29
C PHE A 255 2.81 -54.59 -46.20
N SER A 256 2.08 -55.70 -46.04
CA SER A 256 0.81 -55.70 -45.29
C SER A 256 0.94 -55.96 -43.77
N SER A 257 1.93 -56.73 -43.31
CA SER A 257 2.10 -57.03 -41.87
C SER A 257 2.88 -55.95 -41.10
N ILE A 258 3.56 -55.05 -41.81
CA ILE A 258 4.51 -54.08 -41.24
C ILE A 258 3.76 -52.85 -40.68
N VAL A 259 2.75 -52.35 -41.38
CA VAL A 259 1.96 -51.17 -41.02
C VAL A 259 1.22 -51.35 -39.68
N ALA A 260 0.75 -52.57 -39.40
CA ALA A 260 0.04 -52.89 -38.16
C ALA A 260 0.96 -52.93 -36.92
N SER A 261 2.24 -53.28 -37.09
CA SER A 261 3.22 -53.33 -36.00
C SER A 261 3.65 -51.93 -35.53
N VAL A 262 3.73 -50.97 -36.47
CA VAL A 262 4.15 -49.58 -36.18
C VAL A 262 3.01 -48.78 -35.54
N THR A 263 1.76 -48.97 -35.99
CA THR A 263 0.59 -48.28 -35.43
C THR A 263 0.21 -48.74 -34.02
N THR A 264 0.69 -49.90 -33.56
CA THR A 264 0.36 -50.45 -32.23
C THR A 264 1.32 -49.94 -31.13
N ALA A 265 2.52 -49.48 -31.47
CA ALA A 265 3.50 -48.96 -30.49
C ALA A 265 3.26 -47.49 -30.09
N ALA A 266 2.42 -46.79 -30.85
CA ALA A 266 2.17 -45.35 -30.79
C ALA A 266 1.02 -44.94 -29.83
N LYS A 267 0.08 -45.86 -29.57
CA LYS A 267 -1.09 -45.57 -28.73
C LYS A 267 -0.81 -45.78 -27.25
N GLY A 268 -0.27 -44.75 -26.59
CA GLY A 268 -0.34 -44.71 -25.14
C GLY A 268 0.20 -43.42 -24.54
N ASN A 269 -0.70 -42.49 -24.17
CA ASN A 269 -0.68 -41.85 -22.85
C ASN A 269 -1.94 -40.99 -22.59
N VAL A 270 -3.02 -41.59 -22.09
CA VAL A 270 -4.23 -40.87 -21.61
C VAL A 270 -4.05 -40.34 -20.17
N ASN A 271 -2.88 -40.58 -19.54
CA ASN A 271 -2.60 -40.18 -18.16
C ASN A 271 -1.81 -38.86 -18.03
N ALA A 272 -1.33 -38.27 -19.13
CA ALA A 272 -0.60 -37.00 -19.07
C ALA A 272 -1.54 -35.80 -18.85
N ASP A 273 -2.72 -35.82 -19.46
CA ASP A 273 -3.68 -34.71 -19.44
C ASP A 273 -4.36 -34.55 -18.07
N THR A 274 -4.61 -35.67 -17.37
CA THR A 274 -5.16 -35.70 -16.01
C THR A 274 -4.16 -35.20 -14.96
N VAL A 275 -2.86 -35.41 -15.17
CA VAL A 275 -1.79 -34.89 -14.30
C VAL A 275 -1.56 -33.38 -14.57
N ALA A 276 -1.66 -32.93 -15.83
CA ALA A 276 -1.53 -31.51 -16.17
C ALA A 276 -2.64 -30.63 -15.57
N MET A 277 -3.86 -31.15 -15.43
CA MET A 277 -4.96 -30.43 -14.75
C MET A 277 -4.73 -30.24 -13.24
N GLN A 278 -3.94 -31.10 -12.60
CA GLN A 278 -3.61 -30.98 -11.18
C GLN A 278 -2.54 -29.91 -10.89
N ASP A 279 -1.77 -29.51 -11.91
CA ASP A 279 -0.74 -28.47 -11.83
C ASP A 279 -1.24 -27.05 -12.16
N MET A 280 -2.55 -26.85 -12.37
CA MET A 280 -3.12 -25.51 -12.49
C MET A 280 -3.04 -24.76 -11.16
N LYS A 281 -1.90 -24.08 -10.96
CA LYS A 281 -1.75 -23.01 -9.98
C LYS A 281 -2.82 -21.95 -10.25
N LYS A 282 -3.43 -21.36 -9.21
CA LYS A 282 -4.41 -20.27 -9.38
C LYS A 282 -3.87 -19.25 -10.38
N PRO A 283 -4.67 -18.82 -11.39
CA PRO A 283 -4.19 -17.89 -12.40
C PRO A 283 -3.66 -16.61 -11.73
N GLU A 284 -2.51 -16.12 -12.21
CA GLU A 284 -1.74 -15.04 -11.59
C GLU A 284 -2.63 -13.81 -11.28
N ALA A 285 -3.57 -13.52 -12.18
CA ALA A 285 -4.54 -12.44 -12.06
C ALA A 285 -5.49 -12.60 -10.87
N GLN A 286 -6.01 -13.81 -10.63
CA GLN A 286 -6.92 -14.08 -9.52
C GLN A 286 -6.21 -13.99 -8.18
N LEU A 287 -4.98 -14.50 -8.10
CA LEU A 287 -4.17 -14.40 -6.89
C LEU A 287 -3.90 -12.94 -6.53
N ALA A 288 -3.48 -12.12 -7.51
CA ALA A 288 -3.25 -10.70 -7.29
C ALA A 288 -4.52 -10.00 -6.79
N PHE A 289 -5.68 -10.30 -7.39
CA PHE A 289 -6.96 -9.74 -6.99
C PHE A 289 -7.39 -10.15 -5.57
N GLU A 290 -7.24 -11.43 -5.22
CA GLU A 290 -7.50 -11.92 -3.86
C GLU A 290 -6.60 -11.22 -2.83
N LEU A 291 -5.31 -11.06 -3.14
CA LEU A 291 -4.34 -10.38 -2.27
C LEU A 291 -4.69 -8.91 -2.06
N ILE A 292 -5.05 -8.20 -3.12
CA ILE A 292 -5.46 -6.79 -3.01
C ILE A 292 -6.69 -6.65 -2.12
N ARG A 293 -7.71 -7.48 -2.32
CA ARG A 293 -8.89 -7.50 -1.46
C ARG A 293 -8.53 -7.77 -0.01
N ALA A 294 -7.64 -8.73 0.23
CA ALA A 294 -7.17 -9.03 1.58
C ALA A 294 -6.45 -7.84 2.22
N ILE A 295 -5.57 -7.14 1.50
CA ILE A 295 -4.85 -5.95 2.00
C ILE A 295 -5.83 -4.81 2.32
N LEU A 296 -6.82 -4.56 1.46
CA LEU A 296 -7.79 -3.48 1.66
C LEU A 296 -8.81 -3.77 2.75
N ILE A 297 -9.09 -5.03 3.04
CA ILE A 297 -9.99 -5.42 4.12
C ILE A 297 -9.21 -5.51 5.43
N PHE A 298 -8.19 -6.37 5.50
CA PHE A 298 -7.49 -6.66 6.75
C PHE A 298 -6.36 -5.67 7.03
N GLY A 299 -5.58 -5.32 6.01
CA GLY A 299 -4.47 -4.37 6.17
C GLY A 299 -5.00 -2.97 6.50
N TRP A 300 -5.96 -2.47 5.72
CA TRP A 300 -6.48 -1.12 5.94
C TRP A 300 -7.40 -1.02 7.17
N ALA A 301 -7.99 -2.12 7.67
CA ALA A 301 -8.76 -2.10 8.91
C ALA A 301 -7.94 -1.66 10.14
N LEU A 302 -6.61 -1.81 10.10
CA LEU A 302 -5.74 -1.39 11.19
C LEU A 302 -5.81 0.14 11.43
N TYR A 303 -6.03 0.94 10.39
CA TYR A 303 -6.07 2.40 10.50
C TYR A 303 -7.30 2.93 11.27
N PRO A 304 -8.55 2.58 10.93
CA PRO A 304 -9.71 3.00 11.73
C PRO A 304 -9.67 2.42 13.15
N ILE A 305 -9.15 1.21 13.35
CA ILE A 305 -8.94 0.65 14.71
C ILE A 305 -7.96 1.52 15.49
N GLY A 306 -6.83 1.88 14.87
CA GLY A 306 -5.84 2.79 15.45
C GLY A 306 -6.44 4.15 15.79
N TYR A 307 -7.23 4.72 14.88
CA TYR A 307 -7.94 6.00 15.07
C TYR A 307 -8.85 5.98 16.31
N LEU A 308 -9.64 4.90 16.49
CA LEU A 308 -10.48 4.71 17.67
C LEU A 308 -9.66 4.57 18.96
N SER A 309 -8.57 3.80 18.91
CA SER A 309 -7.69 3.58 20.07
C SER A 309 -7.04 4.87 20.59
N LYS A 310 -6.80 5.83 19.69
CA LYS A 310 -6.29 7.17 20.02
C LYS A 310 -7.33 7.98 20.80
N GLY A 311 -8.62 7.84 20.47
CA GLY A 311 -9.74 8.50 21.18
C GLY A 311 -10.01 7.92 22.57
N ALA A 312 -9.80 6.61 22.75
CA ALA A 312 -9.94 5.95 24.05
C ALA A 312 -8.89 6.43 25.07
N ARG A 313 -7.66 6.73 24.61
CA ARG A 313 -6.59 7.27 25.49
C ARG A 313 -6.82 8.73 25.89
N THR A 314 -7.52 9.54 25.11
CA THR A 314 -7.88 10.91 25.52
C THR A 314 -8.97 10.92 26.60
N ILE A 315 -9.96 10.02 26.54
CA ILE A 315 -11.01 9.92 27.58
C ILE A 315 -10.44 9.39 28.91
N GLY A 316 -9.49 8.44 28.87
CA GLY A 316 -8.79 7.96 30.08
C GLY A 316 -7.65 8.85 30.56
N GLY A 317 -6.97 9.54 29.63
CA GLY A 317 -5.77 10.34 29.89
C GLY A 317 -6.05 11.69 30.55
N GLU A 318 -7.16 12.35 30.23
CA GLU A 318 -7.55 13.59 30.91
C GLU A 318 -7.93 13.36 32.37
N CYS A 319 -8.54 12.22 32.69
CA CYS A 319 -8.85 11.83 34.06
C CYS A 319 -7.57 11.47 34.84
N ALA A 320 -6.63 10.77 34.21
CA ALA A 320 -5.32 10.44 34.79
C ALA A 320 -4.41 11.67 34.98
N GLN A 321 -4.37 12.59 34.02
CA GLN A 321 -3.62 13.85 34.17
C GLN A 321 -4.23 14.78 35.22
N ARG A 322 -5.57 14.84 35.35
CA ARG A 322 -6.23 15.56 36.45
C ARG A 322 -6.00 14.90 37.81
N MET A 323 -5.87 13.58 37.90
CA MET A 323 -5.48 12.90 39.15
C MET A 323 -4.00 13.12 39.53
N LEU A 324 -3.11 13.22 38.54
CA LEU A 324 -1.69 13.52 38.78
C LEU A 324 -1.45 15.00 39.14
N GLN A 325 -2.29 15.91 38.66
CA GLN A 325 -2.26 17.33 39.08
C GLN A 325 -2.96 17.59 40.42
N SER A 326 -3.93 16.76 40.82
CA SER A 326 -4.62 16.88 42.12
C SER A 326 -3.90 16.17 43.28
N SER A 327 -3.00 15.23 42.98
CA SER A 327 -2.11 14.65 43.98
C SER A 327 -0.94 15.58 44.25
N ARG A 328 -0.99 16.21 45.42
CA ARG A 328 -0.03 17.16 45.98
C ARG A 328 1.31 16.48 46.33
N PHE A 329 1.98 15.87 45.35
CA PHE A 329 3.27 15.17 45.48
C PHE A 329 4.28 15.49 44.37
N GLY A 330 4.06 16.55 43.58
CA GLY A 330 4.96 16.98 42.50
C GLY A 330 5.87 18.18 42.83
N GLN A 331 5.88 18.68 44.07
CA GLN A 331 6.56 19.95 44.43
C GLN A 331 7.80 19.74 45.32
N GLN A 332 8.60 18.69 45.09
CA GLN A 332 9.83 18.49 45.88
C GLN A 332 11.04 17.88 45.15
N SER A 333 11.09 17.82 43.82
CA SER A 333 12.29 17.34 43.09
C SER A 333 13.11 18.42 42.38
N SER A 334 12.80 19.72 42.53
CA SER A 334 13.48 20.80 41.79
C SER A 334 14.65 21.50 42.52
N VAL A 335 15.21 20.89 43.56
CA VAL A 335 16.35 21.45 44.33
C VAL A 335 17.67 20.72 44.04
N TRP A 336 17.66 19.43 43.71
CA TRP A 336 18.89 18.64 43.51
C TRP A 336 19.53 18.75 42.10
N SER A 337 18.76 19.06 41.05
CA SER A 337 19.32 19.25 39.70
C SER A 337 20.08 20.57 39.50
N ARG A 338 20.03 21.50 40.46
CA ARG A 338 20.71 22.82 40.35
C ARG A 338 22.10 22.87 40.97
N TYR A 339 22.54 21.83 41.68
CA TYR A 339 23.87 21.82 42.34
C TYR A 339 24.97 21.07 41.57
N ILE A 340 24.63 20.29 40.53
CA ILE A 340 25.60 19.45 39.78
C ILE A 340 26.10 20.12 38.47
N LEU A 341 25.48 21.21 38.00
CA LEU A 341 25.85 21.90 36.75
C LEU A 341 26.61 23.23 36.94
N ARG A 342 27.35 23.39 38.06
CA ARG A 342 28.15 24.60 38.31
C ARG A 342 29.59 24.33 38.77
N ARG A 343 30.20 23.27 38.23
CA ARG A 343 31.65 23.06 38.15
C ARG A 343 31.93 22.27 36.89
N GLU A 344 32.29 22.99 35.83
CA GLU A 344 32.95 22.59 34.57
C GLU A 344 32.48 23.62 33.53
N LEU A 345 32.92 24.86 33.72
CA LEU A 345 33.15 25.93 32.74
C LEU A 345 33.81 27.11 33.47
#